data_AF-A0A838EJ28-F1
#
_entry.id   AF-A0A838EJ28-F1
#
_cell.length_a   1.000
_cell.length_b   1.000
_cell.length_c   1.000
_cell.angle_alpha   90.00
_cell.angle_beta   90.00
_cell.angle_gamma   90.00
#
_symmetry.space_group_name_H-M   'P 1'
#
loop_
_entity.id
_entity.type
_entity.pdbx_description
1 polymer ?
#
loop_
_entity_poly.entity_id
_entity_poly.type
_entity_poly.pdbx_seq_one_letter_code
_entity_poly.pdbx_strand_id
1 'polypeptide(L)'
;MLAPKYMNQGNFATIGVKPPVLWIHGVDDQIVSDTSLLEFGYLGQLGFVPDRPGEELYPPQPMKTQVRTVLDAYRANGGFYQEVALTDCGHSPHIEKPAEVLKLFTEFVQR
;
A
#
# COMPACT_ATOMS: atom_id res chain seq x y z
N MET A 1 14.51 -0.43 0.84
CA MET A 1 13.30 0.04 1.54
C MET A 1 13.39 1.54 1.74
N LEU A 2 12.37 2.28 1.29
CA LEU A 2 12.34 3.75 1.40
C LEU A 2 11.82 4.10 2.79
N ALA A 3 12.60 4.82 3.59
CA ALA A 3 12.16 5.25 4.92
C ALA A 3 11.34 6.56 4.81
N PRO A 4 10.25 6.73 5.59
CA PRO A 4 9.43 7.95 5.57
C PRO A 4 10.24 9.23 5.82
N LYS A 5 11.34 9.13 6.57
CA LYS A 5 12.29 10.24 6.81
C LYS A 5 12.88 10.82 5.51
N TYR A 6 13.08 9.99 4.49
CA TYR A 6 13.70 10.39 3.22
C TYR A 6 12.71 10.46 2.06
N MET A 7 11.56 9.78 2.18
CA MET A 7 10.50 9.85 1.19
C MET A 7 9.13 9.86 1.87
N ASN A 8 8.50 11.03 1.89
CA ASN A 8 7.16 11.20 2.43
C ASN A 8 6.20 11.64 1.31
N GLN A 9 5.22 10.79 1.02
CA GLN A 9 4.19 11.02 0.00
C GLN A 9 2.81 11.34 0.62
N GLY A 10 2.76 11.60 1.93
CA GLY A 10 1.51 11.89 2.64
C GLY A 10 0.81 13.17 2.18
N ASN A 11 1.53 14.08 1.51
CA ASN A 11 0.95 15.28 0.88
C ASN A 11 -0.07 14.95 -0.23
N PHE A 12 -0.10 13.71 -0.72
CA PHE A 12 -1.17 13.22 -1.58
C PHE A 12 -2.55 13.46 -0.97
N ALA A 13 -2.71 13.28 0.35
CA ALA A 13 -3.99 13.48 1.03
C ALA A 13 -4.53 14.93 0.90
N THR A 14 -3.66 15.91 0.66
CA THR A 14 -3.99 17.34 0.68
C THR A 14 -3.93 18.02 -0.69
N ILE A 15 -3.76 17.27 -1.79
CA ILE A 15 -3.74 17.86 -3.15
C ILE A 15 -5.04 18.63 -3.45
N GLY A 16 -4.95 19.73 -4.21
CA GLY A 16 -6.10 20.60 -4.49
C GLY A 16 -7.13 19.98 -5.43
N VAL A 17 -6.67 19.38 -6.53
CA VAL A 17 -7.53 18.58 -7.43
C VAL A 17 -7.73 17.22 -6.79
N LYS A 18 -8.98 16.75 -6.69
CA LYS A 18 -9.33 15.47 -6.06
C LYS A 18 -9.71 14.40 -7.11
N PRO A 19 -8.76 13.85 -7.89
CA PRO A 19 -9.10 12.78 -8.83
C PRO A 19 -9.63 11.55 -8.06
N PRO A 20 -10.61 10.82 -8.60
CA PRO A 20 -11.02 9.56 -8.00
C PRO A 20 -9.84 8.57 -8.05
N VAL A 21 -9.59 7.85 -6.95
CA VAL A 21 -8.51 6.84 -6.85
C VAL A 21 -9.07 5.43 -6.81
N LEU A 22 -8.59 4.55 -7.68
CA LEU A 22 -8.81 3.11 -7.59
C LEU A 22 -7.52 2.44 -7.14
N TRP A 23 -7.56 1.77 -6.00
CA TRP A 23 -6.44 0.98 -5.50
C TRP A 23 -6.79 -0.51 -5.54
N ILE A 24 -6.22 -1.22 -6.51
CA ILE A 24 -6.37 -2.68 -6.65
C ILE A 24 -5.09 -3.32 -6.12
N HIS A 25 -5.21 -4.30 -5.23
CA HIS A 25 -4.06 -5.07 -4.74
C HIS A 25 -4.46 -6.52 -4.47
N GLY A 26 -3.48 -7.43 -4.54
CA GLY A 26 -3.68 -8.80 -4.12
C GLY A 26 -3.67 -8.95 -2.60
N VAL A 27 -4.43 -9.89 -2.06
CA VAL A 27 -4.39 -10.24 -0.62
C VAL A 27 -3.10 -10.99 -0.29
N ASP A 28 -2.62 -11.82 -1.22
CA ASP A 28 -1.47 -12.71 -1.02
C ASP A 28 -0.12 -12.07 -1.38
N ASP A 29 -0.13 -10.77 -1.73
CA ASP A 29 1.07 -9.98 -2.01
C ASP A 29 2.05 -10.07 -0.83
N GLN A 30 3.23 -10.65 -1.08
CA GLN A 30 4.33 -10.75 -0.11
C GLN A 30 5.36 -9.62 -0.26
N ILE A 31 5.29 -8.85 -1.34
CA ILE A 31 6.23 -7.77 -1.66
C ILE A 31 5.72 -6.47 -1.04
N VAL A 32 4.49 -6.06 -1.38
CA VAL A 32 3.84 -4.88 -0.80
C VAL A 32 2.80 -5.34 0.22
N SER A 33 3.26 -5.52 1.46
CA SER A 33 2.43 -5.98 2.57
C SER A 33 2.87 -5.38 3.90
N ASP A 34 2.00 -5.50 4.91
CA ASP A 34 2.32 -5.03 6.26
C ASP A 34 3.36 -5.90 6.98
N THR A 35 3.60 -7.09 6.42
CA THR A 35 4.49 -8.13 6.93
C THR A 35 5.47 -8.57 5.84
N SER A 36 5.90 -7.63 4.99
CA SER A 36 6.75 -7.94 3.85
C SER A 36 8.10 -8.48 4.34
N LEU A 37 8.49 -9.65 3.86
CA LEU A 37 9.80 -10.24 4.16
C LEU A 37 10.94 -9.52 3.41
N LEU A 38 10.63 -8.49 2.63
CA LEU A 38 11.62 -7.59 2.01
C LEU A 38 11.86 -6.32 2.87
N GLU A 39 11.09 -6.16 3.95
CA GLU A 39 11.17 -5.05 4.90
C GLU A 39 12.13 -5.42 6.05
N PHE A 40 13.24 -4.72 6.19
CA PHE A 40 14.29 -5.03 7.17
C PHE A 40 13.84 -4.83 8.62
N GLY A 41 12.98 -3.84 8.88
CA GLY A 41 12.42 -3.61 10.22
C GLY A 41 11.58 -4.80 10.69
N TYR A 42 10.76 -5.37 9.82
CA TYR A 42 9.91 -6.53 10.04
C TYR A 42 10.73 -7.82 10.13
N LEU A 43 11.68 -8.04 9.20
CA LEU A 43 12.62 -9.17 9.31
C LEU A 43 13.39 -9.15 10.64
N GLY A 44 13.84 -7.98 11.08
CA GLY A 44 14.53 -7.86 12.36
C GLY A 44 13.60 -7.97 13.57
N GLN A 45 12.32 -7.62 13.45
CA GLN A 45 11.30 -7.95 14.46
C GLN A 45 11.11 -9.47 14.59
N LEU A 46 11.23 -10.21 13.49
CA LEU A 46 11.21 -11.68 13.47
C LEU A 46 12.55 -12.32 13.91
N GLY A 47 13.59 -11.52 14.18
CA GLY A 47 14.89 -12.00 14.63
C GLY A 47 15.85 -12.42 13.51
N PHE A 48 15.53 -12.15 12.24
CA PHE A 48 16.38 -12.51 11.10
C PHE A 48 17.49 -11.49 10.79
N VAL A 49 17.46 -10.31 11.42
CA VAL A 49 18.47 -9.26 11.24
C VAL A 49 19.22 -9.05 12.56
N PRO A 50 20.45 -9.58 12.70
CA PRO A 50 21.28 -9.37 13.88
C PRO A 50 21.53 -7.89 14.13
N ASP A 51 21.67 -7.51 15.40
CA ASP A 51 22.04 -6.15 15.85
C ASP A 51 21.11 -5.03 15.36
N ARG A 52 19.87 -5.34 14.96
CA ARG A 52 18.87 -4.31 14.62
C ARG A 52 18.73 -3.33 15.79
N PRO A 53 18.68 -2.00 15.56
CA PRO A 53 18.54 -0.95 16.59
C PRO A 53 17.27 -0.99 17.49
N GLY A 54 16.49 -2.06 17.48
CA GLY A 54 15.20 -2.15 18.18
C GLY A 54 14.06 -1.46 17.43
N GLU A 55 12.84 -1.65 17.92
CA GLU A 55 11.62 -1.16 17.26
C GLU A 55 11.46 0.36 17.38
N GLU A 56 11.92 0.95 18.48
CA GLU A 56 11.85 2.40 18.68
C GLU A 56 12.67 3.20 17.65
N LEU A 57 13.84 2.67 17.26
CA LEU A 57 14.75 3.35 16.32
C LEU A 57 14.56 2.91 14.87
N TYR A 58 14.14 1.66 14.66
CA TYR A 58 13.96 1.10 13.32
C TYR A 58 12.69 0.23 13.26
N PRO A 59 11.49 0.84 13.36
CA PRO A 59 10.23 0.11 13.38
C PRO A 59 9.93 -0.50 12.01
N PRO A 60 9.13 -1.59 11.97
CA PRO A 60 8.62 -2.11 10.70
C PRO A 60 7.83 -1.06 9.92
N GLN A 61 7.80 -1.19 8.60
CA GLN A 61 7.07 -0.29 7.71
C GLN A 61 5.85 -1.00 7.10
N PRO A 62 4.64 -0.87 7.71
CA PRO A 62 3.47 -1.60 7.26
C PRO A 62 2.85 -0.95 6.01
N MET A 63 3.20 -1.47 4.82
CA MET A 63 2.97 -0.77 3.56
C MET A 63 1.49 -0.57 3.20
N LYS A 64 0.64 -1.59 3.36
CA LYS A 64 -0.80 -1.50 3.05
C LYS A 64 -1.49 -0.58 4.04
N THR A 65 -1.12 -0.66 5.33
CA THR A 65 -1.62 0.24 6.36
C THR A 65 -1.22 1.70 6.10
N GLN A 66 0.01 1.95 5.65
CA GLN A 66 0.46 3.29 5.26
C GLN A 66 -0.35 3.85 4.08
N VAL A 67 -0.59 3.05 3.03
CA VAL A 67 -1.43 3.46 1.89
C VAL A 67 -2.87 3.77 2.34
N ARG A 68 -3.49 2.90 3.14
CA ARG A 68 -4.84 3.15 3.70
C ARG A 68 -4.88 4.44 4.51
N THR A 69 -3.89 4.68 5.36
CA THR A 69 -3.82 5.90 6.18
C THR A 69 -3.82 7.16 5.30
N VAL A 70 -3.04 7.18 4.21
CA VAL A 70 -3.02 8.30 3.27
C VAL A 70 -4.34 8.43 2.52
N LEU A 71 -4.92 7.32 2.06
CA LEU A 71 -6.19 7.34 1.31
C LEU A 71 -7.39 7.71 2.21
N ASP A 72 -7.40 7.32 3.48
CA ASP A 72 -8.41 7.73 4.45
C ASP A 72 -8.31 9.22 4.76
N ALA A 73 -7.10 9.76 4.93
CA ALA A 73 -6.91 11.20 5.03
C ALA A 73 -7.33 11.93 3.74
N TYR A 74 -7.04 11.35 2.56
CA TYR A 74 -7.49 11.88 1.28
C TYR A 74 -9.03 11.94 1.19
N ARG A 75 -9.73 10.88 1.63
CA ARG A 75 -11.19 10.84 1.71
C ARG A 75 -11.74 11.87 2.70
N ALA A 76 -11.13 11.99 3.88
CA ALA A 76 -11.50 12.99 4.88
C ALA A 76 -11.35 14.43 4.35
N ASN A 77 -10.40 14.66 3.44
CA ASN A 77 -10.18 15.94 2.76
C ASN A 77 -11.04 16.13 1.49
N GLY A 78 -12.13 15.37 1.33
CA GLY A 78 -13.07 15.51 0.21
C GLY A 78 -12.69 14.74 -1.06
N GLY A 79 -11.65 13.92 -1.01
CA GLY A 79 -11.31 12.99 -2.08
C GLY A 79 -12.21 11.75 -2.12
N PHE A 80 -12.14 11.02 -3.23
CA PHE A 80 -12.79 9.71 -3.36
C PHE A 80 -11.75 8.64 -3.65
N TYR A 81 -11.79 7.54 -2.90
CA TYR A 81 -11.05 6.34 -3.25
C TYR A 81 -11.89 5.08 -3.07
N GLN A 82 -11.62 4.09 -3.91
CA GLN A 82 -12.13 2.73 -3.83
C GLN A 82 -10.95 1.77 -3.70
N GLU A 83 -10.99 0.91 -2.67
CA GLU A 83 -10.03 -0.19 -2.47
C GLU A 83 -10.65 -1.49 -2.96
N VAL A 84 -9.88 -2.28 -3.69
CA VAL A 84 -10.26 -3.62 -4.15
C VAL A 84 -9.15 -4.60 -3.80
N ALA A 85 -9.42 -5.45 -2.81
CA ALA A 85 -8.53 -6.53 -2.40
C ALA A 85 -8.93 -7.82 -3.11
N LEU A 86 -8.07 -8.31 -4.01
CA LEU A 86 -8.31 -9.55 -4.75
C LEU A 86 -7.79 -10.75 -3.96
N THR A 87 -8.65 -11.73 -3.67
CA THR A 87 -8.22 -13.04 -3.14
C THR A 87 -7.46 -13.82 -4.20
N ASP A 88 -6.66 -14.81 -3.83
CA ASP A 88 -5.89 -15.67 -4.75
C ASP A 88 -5.05 -14.83 -5.75
N CYS A 89 -4.41 -13.79 -5.24
CA CYS A 89 -3.68 -12.80 -6.04
C CYS A 89 -2.53 -12.23 -5.23
N GLY A 90 -1.34 -12.25 -5.83
CA GLY A 90 -0.11 -11.70 -5.29
C GLY A 90 0.11 -10.25 -5.67
N HIS A 91 1.38 -9.92 -5.96
CA HIS A 91 1.85 -8.56 -6.14
C HIS A 91 1.38 -7.89 -7.42
N SER A 92 1.03 -8.66 -8.46
CA SER A 92 0.75 -8.13 -9.79
C SER A 92 -0.67 -8.46 -10.26
N PRO A 93 -1.72 -7.85 -9.67
CA PRO A 93 -3.12 -8.08 -10.07
C PRO A 93 -3.38 -8.01 -11.57
N HIS A 94 -2.75 -7.05 -12.26
CA HIS A 94 -2.94 -6.84 -13.70
C HIS A 94 -2.33 -7.96 -14.57
N ILE A 95 -1.39 -8.75 -14.02
CA ILE A 95 -0.80 -9.92 -14.68
C ILE A 95 -1.54 -11.19 -14.26
N GLU A 96 -1.86 -11.32 -12.97
CA GLU A 96 -2.44 -12.54 -12.37
C GLU A 96 -3.94 -12.67 -12.64
N LYS A 97 -4.66 -11.53 -12.63
CA LYS A 97 -6.12 -11.46 -12.83
C LYS A 97 -6.50 -10.38 -13.87
N PRO A 98 -5.97 -10.46 -15.11
CA PRO A 98 -6.05 -9.38 -16.09
C PRO A 98 -7.50 -9.02 -16.47
N ALA A 99 -8.39 -10.01 -16.61
CA ALA A 99 -9.79 -9.77 -16.96
C ALA A 99 -10.56 -9.05 -15.84
N GLU A 100 -10.29 -9.42 -14.58
CA GLU A 100 -10.91 -8.79 -13.42
C GLU A 100 -10.41 -7.35 -13.23
N VAL A 101 -9.10 -7.12 -13.35
CA VAL A 101 -8.51 -5.78 -13.31
C VAL A 101 -9.03 -4.89 -14.44
N LEU A 102 -9.10 -5.41 -15.68
CA LEU A 102 -9.63 -4.65 -16.80
C LEU A 102 -11.08 -4.23 -16.56
N LYS A 103 -11.92 -5.16 -16.08
CA LYS A 103 -13.31 -4.87 -15.72
C LYS A 103 -13.38 -3.75 -14.68
N LEU A 104 -12.72 -3.93 -13.53
CA LEU A 104 -12.70 -2.96 -12.43
C LEU A 104 -12.22 -1.58 -12.88
N PHE A 105 -11.16 -1.53 -13.70
CA PHE A 105 -10.64 -0.29 -14.25
C PHE A 105 -11.64 0.39 -15.17
N THR A 106 -12.22 -0.35 -16.13
CA THR A 106 -13.19 0.23 -17.08
C THR A 106 -14.45 0.75 -16.40
N GLU A 107 -14.99 0.00 -15.43
CA GLU A 107 -16.14 0.43 -14.62
C GLU A 107 -15.82 1.69 -13.81
N PHE A 108 -14.59 1.82 -13.31
CA PHE A 108 -14.17 2.98 -12.53
C PHE A 108 -14.01 4.25 -13.35
N VAL A 109 -13.42 4.17 -14.55
CA VAL A 109 -13.17 5.34 -15.40
C VAL A 109 -14.40 5.80 -16.18
N GLN A 110 -15.41 4.94 -16.35
CA GLN A 110 -16.68 5.27 -17.00
C GLN A 110 -17.72 5.87 -16.05
N ARG A 111 -17.38 6.03 -14.77
CA ARG A 111 -18.28 6.45 -13.70
C ARG A 111 -18.54 7.96 -13.69
#